data_AF-A0A9P5P6L4-F1
#
_entry.id   AF-A0A9P5P6L4-F1
#
_cell.length_a   1.000
_cell.length_b   1.000
_cell.length_c   1.000
_cell.angle_alpha   90.00
_cell.angle_beta   90.00
_cell.angle_gamma   90.00
#
_symmetry.space_group_name_H-M   'P 1'
#
loop_
_entity.id
_entity.type
_entity.pdbx_description
1 polymer ?
#
loop_
_entity_poly.entity_id
_entity_poly.type
_entity_poly.pdbx_seq_one_letter_code
_entity_poly.pdbx_strand_id
1 'polypeptide(L)'
;LDEQFQVLLPTCGVRHFKKGIADFSQITGTEHKHIARILLASLTGKVDAKGIAACKALLNFIHLAQYPSHDQETLDYMAAELQTWHKNKAYFVTEGVRDHLNIPKFHSLVHYVDSIKWLGPTDNYNTEAFERLHIDMAKEAWDATNKRDHFPQMTQWLSRQEKMMSYEFYK
;
A
#
# COMPACT_ATOMS: atom_id res chain seq x y z
N LEU A 1 -6.48 -8.12 19.55
CA LEU A 1 -6.60 -8.13 18.07
C LEU A 1 -5.87 -9.35 17.49
N ASP A 2 -4.64 -9.60 17.93
CA ASP A 2 -3.78 -10.69 17.43
C ASP A 2 -4.46 -12.08 17.38
N GLU A 3 -5.09 -12.49 18.48
CA GLU A 3 -5.85 -13.76 18.53
C GLU A 3 -6.96 -13.86 17.45
N GLN A 4 -7.59 -12.75 17.05
CA GLN A 4 -8.60 -12.81 15.97
C GLN A 4 -7.96 -13.12 14.62
N PHE A 5 -6.75 -12.60 14.37
CA PHE A 5 -5.99 -12.94 13.17
C PHE A 5 -5.61 -14.43 13.13
N GLN A 6 -5.39 -15.04 14.30
CA GLN A 6 -5.07 -16.46 14.44
C GLN A 6 -6.30 -17.37 14.27
N VAL A 7 -7.46 -16.96 14.79
CA VAL A 7 -8.68 -17.78 14.82
C VAL A 7 -9.54 -17.63 13.56
N LEU A 8 -9.37 -16.54 12.80
CA LEU A 8 -10.12 -16.33 11.56
C LEU A 8 -9.99 -17.53 10.61
N LEU A 9 -11.15 -18.02 10.15
CA LEU A 9 -11.22 -19.15 9.23
C LEU A 9 -10.43 -18.86 7.95
N PRO A 10 -9.71 -19.84 7.40
CA PRO A 10 -9.06 -19.71 6.11
C PRO A 10 -10.08 -19.31 5.04
N THR A 11 -9.79 -18.23 4.30
CA THR A 11 -10.63 -17.72 3.21
C THR A 11 -9.85 -17.76 1.91
N CYS A 12 -10.56 -17.96 0.79
CA CYS A 12 -9.93 -18.06 -0.52
C CYS A 12 -9.21 -16.75 -0.87
N GLY A 13 -7.96 -16.84 -1.32
CA GLY A 13 -7.17 -15.68 -1.76
C GLY A 13 -6.66 -14.77 -0.63
N VAL A 14 -6.77 -15.19 0.64
CA VAL A 14 -6.20 -14.44 1.77
C VAL A 14 -5.21 -15.29 2.55
N ARG A 15 -4.04 -14.73 2.85
CA ARG A 15 -3.05 -15.37 3.72
C ARG A 15 -3.62 -15.51 5.13
N HIS A 16 -3.55 -16.71 5.68
CA HIS A 16 -3.93 -16.97 7.06
C HIS A 16 -2.73 -16.72 8.00
N PHE A 17 -2.95 -15.90 9.04
CA PHE A 17 -1.92 -15.44 9.97
C PHE A 17 -1.90 -16.30 11.25
N LYS A 18 -1.41 -17.55 11.14
CA LYS A 18 -1.40 -18.53 12.24
C LYS A 18 -0.72 -18.06 13.53
N LYS A 19 0.30 -17.21 13.42
CA LYS A 19 1.05 -16.63 14.56
C LYS A 19 0.60 -15.20 14.89
N GLY A 20 -0.51 -14.75 14.31
CA GLY A 20 -0.95 -13.37 14.41
C GLY A 20 -0.07 -12.42 13.60
N ILE A 21 -0.12 -11.15 14.00
CA ILE A 21 0.55 -10.02 13.37
C ILE A 21 1.46 -9.24 14.34
N ALA A 22 1.42 -9.56 15.64
CA ALA A 22 2.16 -8.85 16.68
C ALA A 22 3.69 -8.95 16.53
N ASP A 23 4.19 -10.09 16.04
CA ASP A 23 5.63 -10.36 15.93
C ASP A 23 6.28 -9.72 14.68
N PHE A 24 5.52 -8.99 13.85
CA PHE A 24 6.09 -8.38 12.66
C PHE A 24 6.93 -7.15 12.99
N SER A 25 8.25 -7.27 12.80
CA SER A 25 9.19 -6.15 12.86
C SER A 25 9.16 -5.30 11.59
N GLN A 26 8.88 -5.92 10.44
CA GLN A 26 8.68 -5.28 9.15
C GLN A 26 7.54 -5.99 8.41
N ILE A 27 6.64 -5.21 7.79
CA ILE A 27 5.50 -5.73 7.05
C ILE A 27 5.69 -5.39 5.58
N THR A 28 5.63 -6.40 4.72
CA THR A 28 5.72 -6.24 3.26
C THR A 28 4.43 -5.65 2.67
N GLY A 29 4.49 -5.09 1.46
CA GLY A 29 3.29 -4.60 0.76
C GLY A 29 2.24 -5.69 0.56
N THR A 30 2.66 -6.92 0.25
CA THR A 30 1.76 -8.08 0.11
C THR A 30 1.08 -8.44 1.43
N GLU A 31 1.81 -8.39 2.55
CA GLU A 31 1.23 -8.62 3.88
C GLU A 31 0.22 -7.53 4.26
N HIS A 32 0.52 -6.26 3.99
CA HIS A 32 -0.44 -5.17 4.17
C HIS A 32 -1.74 -5.42 3.39
N LYS A 33 -1.66 -5.85 2.11
CA LYS A 33 -2.84 -6.20 1.30
C LYS A 33 -3.66 -7.32 1.93
N HIS A 34 -3.01 -8.37 2.46
CA HIS A 34 -3.72 -9.45 3.14
C HIS A 34 -4.36 -9.01 4.45
N ILE A 35 -3.66 -8.22 5.28
CA ILE A 35 -4.19 -7.67 6.54
C ILE A 35 -5.43 -6.81 6.25
N ALA A 36 -5.36 -5.92 5.26
CA ALA A 36 -6.46 -5.04 4.88
C ALA A 36 -7.76 -5.82 4.53
N ARG A 37 -7.64 -6.97 3.87
CA ARG A 37 -8.80 -7.81 3.47
C ARG A 37 -9.57 -8.39 4.65
N ILE A 38 -8.91 -8.68 5.77
CA ILE A 38 -9.53 -9.31 6.94
C ILE A 38 -9.69 -8.36 8.12
N LEU A 39 -9.13 -7.15 8.05
CA LEU A 39 -9.09 -6.21 9.16
C LEU A 39 -10.47 -5.98 9.79
N LEU A 40 -11.49 -5.68 8.98
CA LEU A 40 -12.84 -5.42 9.52
C LEU A 40 -13.43 -6.66 10.21
N ALA A 41 -13.24 -7.84 9.63
CA ALA A 41 -13.69 -9.08 10.26
C ALA A 41 -12.99 -9.29 11.62
N SER A 42 -11.69 -9.01 11.71
CA SER A 42 -10.90 -9.12 12.94
C SER A 42 -11.30 -8.10 14.03
N LEU A 43 -11.89 -6.97 13.66
CA LEU A 43 -12.30 -5.91 14.59
C LEU A 43 -13.72 -6.12 15.15
N THR A 44 -14.55 -6.91 14.46
CA THR A 44 -15.92 -7.21 14.87
C THR A 44 -15.97 -7.76 16.30
N GLY A 45 -16.80 -7.16 17.16
CA GLY A 45 -16.96 -7.57 18.56
C GLY A 45 -15.82 -7.17 19.50
N LYS A 46 -14.75 -6.53 18.99
CA LYS A 46 -13.63 -5.99 19.80
C LYS A 46 -13.54 -4.47 19.79
N VAL A 47 -14.16 -3.81 18.81
CA VAL A 47 -14.09 -2.37 18.60
C VAL A 47 -15.50 -1.81 18.45
N ASP A 48 -15.73 -0.62 18.98
CA ASP A 48 -17.01 0.06 18.87
C ASP A 48 -17.35 0.43 17.43
N ALA A 49 -18.63 0.67 17.17
CA ALA A 49 -19.13 1.06 15.86
C ALA A 49 -18.39 2.27 15.26
N LYS A 50 -17.96 3.23 16.09
CA LYS A 50 -17.17 4.40 15.63
C LYS A 50 -15.79 4.00 15.11
N GLY A 51 -15.07 3.13 15.83
CA GLY A 51 -13.77 2.62 15.39
C GLY A 51 -13.89 1.78 14.13
N ILE A 52 -14.91 0.93 14.05
CA ILE A 52 -15.21 0.14 12.85
C ILE A 52 -15.51 1.06 11.65
N ALA A 53 -16.34 2.10 11.85
CA ALA A 53 -16.65 3.08 10.80
C ALA A 53 -15.40 3.83 10.32
N ALA A 54 -14.51 4.22 11.23
CA ALA A 54 -13.25 4.87 10.88
C ALA A 54 -12.33 3.94 10.06
N CYS A 55 -12.15 2.69 10.49
CA CYS A 55 -11.36 1.70 9.75
C CYS A 55 -11.96 1.39 8.38
N LYS A 56 -13.29 1.22 8.29
CA LYS A 56 -13.99 0.98 7.04
C LYS A 56 -13.79 2.14 6.07
N ALA A 57 -13.94 3.37 6.55
CA ALA A 57 -13.78 4.56 5.73
C ALA A 57 -12.38 4.67 5.12
N LEU A 58 -11.33 4.38 5.91
CA LEU A 58 -9.96 4.33 5.38
C LEU A 58 -9.77 3.23 4.34
N LEU A 59 -10.31 2.04 4.57
CA LEU A 59 -10.19 0.93 3.61
C LEU A 59 -10.91 1.25 2.29
N ASN A 60 -12.11 1.82 2.37
CA ASN A 60 -12.86 2.28 1.21
C ASN A 60 -12.11 3.37 0.46
N PHE A 61 -11.56 4.36 1.16
CA PHE A 61 -10.75 5.42 0.58
C PHE A 61 -9.52 4.86 -0.16
N ILE A 62 -8.78 3.94 0.47
CA ILE A 62 -7.62 3.28 -0.15
C ILE A 62 -8.04 2.51 -1.41
N HIS A 63 -9.17 1.81 -1.35
CA HIS A 63 -9.68 1.05 -2.49
C HIS A 63 -10.07 1.98 -3.66
N LEU A 64 -10.77 3.08 -3.38
CA LEU A 64 -11.11 4.10 -4.37
C LEU A 64 -9.85 4.72 -4.97
N ALA A 65 -8.84 5.04 -4.16
CA ALA A 65 -7.60 5.65 -4.64
C ALA A 65 -6.81 4.74 -5.60
N GLN A 66 -7.07 3.44 -5.59
CA GLN A 66 -6.46 2.43 -6.46
C GLN A 66 -7.23 2.22 -7.77
N TYR A 67 -8.31 2.96 -8.02
CA TYR A 67 -9.06 2.81 -9.27
C TYR A 67 -8.21 3.29 -10.46
N PRO A 68 -8.23 2.55 -11.59
CA PRO A 68 -7.47 2.92 -12.78
C PRO A 68 -8.06 4.13 -13.52
N SER A 69 -9.27 4.55 -13.14
CA SER A 69 -9.94 5.72 -13.68
C SER A 69 -10.91 6.30 -12.65
N HIS A 70 -11.16 7.60 -12.77
CA HIS A 70 -12.06 8.34 -11.91
C HIS A 70 -13.00 9.21 -12.73
N ASP A 71 -14.24 9.25 -12.29
CA ASP A 71 -15.27 10.19 -12.68
C ASP A 71 -15.69 11.05 -11.48
N GLN A 72 -16.63 11.97 -11.67
CA GLN A 72 -17.08 12.83 -10.57
C GLN A 72 -17.71 12.03 -9.42
N GLU A 73 -18.45 10.96 -9.73
CA GLU A 73 -19.12 10.13 -8.74
C GLU A 73 -18.13 9.41 -7.82
N THR A 74 -17.11 8.76 -8.39
CA THR A 74 -16.06 8.09 -7.61
C THR A 74 -15.20 9.05 -6.79
N LEU A 75 -14.98 10.28 -7.28
CA LEU A 75 -14.33 11.34 -6.51
C LEU A 75 -15.19 11.82 -5.33
N ASP A 76 -16.51 11.93 -5.53
CA ASP A 76 -17.45 12.28 -4.47
C ASP A 76 -17.52 11.17 -3.40
N TYR A 77 -17.49 9.89 -3.80
CA TYR A 77 -17.34 8.77 -2.86
C TYR A 77 -16.04 8.87 -2.06
N MET A 78 -14.92 9.18 -2.71
CA MET A 78 -13.63 9.33 -2.02
C MET A 78 -13.67 10.47 -0.99
N ALA A 79 -14.26 11.61 -1.34
CA ALA A 79 -14.44 12.72 -0.42
C ALA A 79 -15.37 12.36 0.75
N ALA A 80 -16.46 11.64 0.50
CA ALA A 80 -17.40 11.19 1.54
C ALA A 80 -16.75 10.21 2.53
N GLU A 81 -15.91 9.29 2.05
CA GLU A 81 -15.16 8.38 2.91
C GLU A 81 -14.13 9.13 3.75
N LEU A 82 -13.46 10.14 3.18
CA LEU A 82 -12.56 11.00 3.95
C LEU A 82 -13.30 11.76 5.06
N GLN A 83 -14.49 12.30 4.80
CA GLN A 83 -15.32 12.93 5.82
C GLN A 83 -15.73 11.93 6.92
N THR A 84 -16.09 10.71 6.54
CA THR A 84 -16.42 9.64 7.48
C THR A 84 -15.23 9.28 8.37
N TRP A 85 -14.02 9.22 7.80
CA TRP A 85 -12.79 9.07 8.58
C TRP A 85 -12.62 10.23 9.58
N HIS A 86 -12.70 11.48 9.13
CA HIS A 86 -12.52 12.65 10.00
C HIS A 86 -13.53 12.71 11.15
N LYS A 87 -14.79 12.33 10.89
CA LYS A 87 -15.84 12.28 11.90
C LYS A 87 -15.57 11.26 13.00
N ASN A 88 -14.93 10.14 12.67
CA ASN A 88 -14.79 9.00 13.57
C ASN A 88 -13.37 8.79 14.12
N LYS A 89 -12.33 9.37 13.51
CA LYS A 89 -10.92 9.13 13.89
C LYS A 89 -10.57 9.48 15.33
N ALA A 90 -11.29 10.42 15.94
CA ALA A 90 -11.09 10.81 17.34
C ALA A 90 -11.26 9.63 18.31
N TYR A 91 -12.03 8.60 17.91
CA TYR A 91 -12.19 7.36 18.66
C TYR A 91 -10.85 6.75 19.09
N PHE A 92 -9.85 6.70 18.20
CA PHE A 92 -8.56 6.09 18.52
C PHE A 92 -7.76 6.89 19.57
N VAL A 93 -8.03 8.19 19.69
CA VAL A 93 -7.41 9.03 20.71
C VAL A 93 -8.15 8.88 22.04
N THR A 94 -9.49 8.86 22.01
CA THR A 94 -10.32 8.70 23.22
C THR A 94 -10.14 7.35 23.89
N GLU A 95 -9.96 6.28 23.11
CA GLU A 95 -9.69 4.94 23.62
C GLU A 95 -8.22 4.73 24.05
N GLY A 96 -7.38 5.77 23.97
CA GLY A 96 -5.97 5.67 24.34
C GLY A 96 -5.12 4.80 23.42
N VAL A 97 -5.60 4.49 22.21
CA VAL A 97 -4.81 3.72 21.21
C VAL A 97 -3.59 4.53 20.77
N ARG A 98 -3.72 5.86 20.70
CA ARG A 98 -2.61 6.77 20.40
C ARG A 98 -2.90 8.19 20.90
N ASP A 99 -1.87 8.89 21.37
CA ASP A 99 -2.00 10.27 21.88
C ASP A 99 -2.50 11.27 20.82
N HIS A 100 -2.09 11.08 19.57
CA HIS A 100 -2.52 11.92 18.45
C HIS A 100 -2.48 11.18 17.12
N LEU A 101 -3.21 11.72 16.13
CA LEU A 101 -3.23 11.24 14.75
C LEU A 101 -2.55 12.21 13.76
N ASN A 102 -1.68 13.11 14.26
CA ASN A 102 -0.83 13.99 13.45
C ASN A 102 0.28 13.20 12.74
N ILE A 103 -0.11 12.33 11.81
CA ILE A 103 0.78 11.51 11.01
C ILE A 103 0.72 12.02 9.58
N PRO A 104 1.85 12.29 8.90
CA PRO A 104 1.86 12.81 7.53
C PRO A 104 0.99 12.01 6.56
N LYS A 105 0.95 10.67 6.72
CA LYS A 105 0.10 9.76 5.93
C LYS A 105 -1.40 9.99 6.08
N PHE A 106 -1.86 10.46 7.25
CA PHE A 106 -3.28 10.81 7.43
C PHE A 106 -3.58 12.21 6.90
N HIS A 107 -2.62 13.12 6.99
CA HIS A 107 -2.77 14.47 6.43
C HIS A 107 -2.80 14.43 4.89
N SER A 108 -1.95 13.61 4.27
CA SER A 108 -1.87 13.48 2.82
C SER A 108 -3.19 13.08 2.15
N LEU A 109 -4.07 12.36 2.86
CA LEU A 109 -5.39 11.94 2.35
C LEU A 109 -6.23 13.12 1.86
N VAL A 110 -6.09 14.30 2.48
CA VAL A 110 -6.81 15.52 2.10
C VAL A 110 -6.48 15.96 0.67
N HIS A 111 -5.31 15.62 0.16
CA HIS A 111 -4.83 16.07 -1.15
C HIS A 111 -5.16 15.11 -2.28
N TYR A 112 -5.64 13.90 -2.02
CA TYR A 112 -5.81 12.88 -3.08
C TYR A 112 -6.80 13.30 -4.16
N VAL A 113 -7.97 13.84 -3.79
CA VAL A 113 -8.99 14.24 -4.77
C VAL A 113 -8.45 15.30 -5.71
N ASP A 114 -7.74 16.30 -5.18
CA ASP A 114 -7.12 17.34 -6.00
C ASP A 114 -5.99 16.76 -6.85
N SER A 115 -5.08 15.98 -6.26
CA SER A 115 -4.00 15.32 -6.99
C SER A 115 -4.51 14.45 -8.13
N ILE A 116 -5.61 13.73 -7.94
CA ILE A 116 -6.22 12.89 -8.98
C ILE A 116 -6.78 13.74 -10.13
N LYS A 117 -7.41 14.88 -9.82
CA LYS A 117 -7.90 15.82 -10.85
C LYS A 117 -6.75 16.44 -11.65
N TRP A 118 -5.62 16.74 -11.01
CA TRP A 118 -4.49 17.41 -11.64
C TRP A 118 -3.53 16.47 -12.38
N LEU A 119 -3.29 15.27 -11.84
CA LEU A 119 -2.24 14.36 -12.29
C LEU A 119 -2.79 13.05 -12.86
N GLY A 120 -4.10 12.85 -12.78
CA GLY A 120 -4.75 11.58 -13.11
C GLY A 120 -4.69 10.57 -11.96
N PRO A 121 -5.07 9.30 -12.21
CA PRO A 121 -5.12 8.26 -11.19
C PRO A 121 -3.75 7.99 -10.54
N THR A 122 -3.76 7.38 -9.35
CA THR A 122 -2.55 7.30 -8.51
C THR A 122 -1.44 6.41 -9.08
N ASP A 123 -1.79 5.49 -9.98
CA ASP A 123 -0.83 4.64 -10.71
C ASP A 123 0.11 5.44 -11.63
N ASN A 124 -0.31 6.61 -12.10
CA ASN A 124 0.51 7.48 -12.95
C ASN A 124 1.75 8.05 -12.24
N TYR A 125 1.75 8.13 -10.90
CA TYR A 125 2.82 8.78 -10.12
C TYR A 125 3.19 8.01 -8.86
N ASN A 126 2.84 6.73 -8.77
CA ASN A 126 3.30 5.87 -7.69
C ASN A 126 4.79 5.48 -7.88
N THR A 127 5.38 4.87 -6.85
CA THR A 127 6.78 4.42 -6.88
C THR A 127 6.95 2.97 -7.32
N GLU A 128 5.87 2.22 -7.58
CA GLU A 128 5.96 0.78 -7.84
C GLU A 128 6.79 0.49 -9.10
N ALA A 129 6.62 1.30 -10.16
CA ALA A 129 7.41 1.18 -11.38
C ALA A 129 8.91 1.42 -11.12
N PHE A 130 9.24 2.44 -10.33
CA PHE A 130 10.64 2.73 -9.98
C PHE A 130 11.24 1.67 -9.04
N GLU A 131 10.46 1.14 -8.10
CA GLU A 131 10.88 0.02 -7.26
C GLU A 131 11.18 -1.22 -8.08
N ARG A 132 10.37 -1.49 -9.12
CA ARG A 132 10.63 -2.59 -10.06
C ARG A 132 11.91 -2.36 -10.87
N LEU A 133 12.06 -1.16 -11.45
CA LEU A 133 13.27 -0.80 -12.19
C LEU A 133 14.52 -0.85 -11.30
N HIS A 134 14.42 -0.53 -10.01
CA HIS A 134 15.55 -0.64 -9.10
C HIS A 134 16.00 -2.10 -8.88
N ILE A 135 15.07 -3.07 -8.91
CA ILE A 135 15.43 -4.50 -8.90
C ILE A 135 16.20 -4.84 -10.18
N ASP A 136 15.58 -4.59 -11.33
CA ASP A 136 16.09 -5.03 -12.62
C ASP A 136 17.39 -4.27 -13.00
N MET A 137 17.49 -2.98 -12.69
CA MET A 137 18.60 -2.13 -13.13
C MET A 137 19.73 -1.96 -12.10
N ALA A 138 19.43 -2.10 -10.80
CA ALA A 138 20.45 -1.90 -9.76
C ALA A 138 20.81 -3.20 -9.05
N LYS A 139 19.85 -3.99 -8.57
CA LYS A 139 20.16 -5.22 -7.83
C LYS A 139 20.76 -6.30 -8.71
N GLU A 140 20.13 -6.61 -9.83
CA GLU A 140 20.64 -7.63 -10.75
C GLU A 140 21.98 -7.22 -11.36
N ALA A 141 22.12 -5.94 -11.71
CA ALA A 141 23.39 -5.38 -12.18
C ALA A 141 24.48 -5.50 -11.12
N TRP A 142 24.19 -5.17 -9.86
CA TRP A 142 25.11 -5.30 -8.73
C TRP A 142 25.55 -6.74 -8.52
N ASP A 143 24.60 -7.68 -8.51
CA ASP A 143 24.85 -9.11 -8.30
C ASP A 143 25.72 -9.71 -9.42
N ALA A 144 25.63 -9.16 -10.64
CA ALA A 144 26.47 -9.54 -11.77
C ALA A 144 27.91 -8.96 -11.72
N THR A 145 28.23 -8.08 -10.77
CA THR A 145 29.57 -7.49 -10.64
C THR A 145 30.48 -8.28 -9.71
N ASN A 146 31.78 -8.00 -9.79
CA ASN A 146 32.76 -8.45 -8.79
C ASN A 146 32.78 -7.61 -7.50
N LYS A 147 31.87 -6.62 -7.36
CA LYS A 147 31.71 -5.71 -6.21
C LYS A 147 32.90 -4.77 -5.93
N ARG A 148 33.89 -4.71 -6.83
CA ARG A 148 35.03 -3.79 -6.77
C ARG A 148 34.99 -2.84 -7.95
N ASP A 149 34.95 -1.54 -7.70
CA ASP A 149 34.75 -0.52 -8.75
C ASP A 149 33.58 -0.93 -9.68
N HIS A 150 32.42 -1.08 -9.06
CA HIS A 150 31.26 -1.77 -9.62
C HIS A 150 30.46 -0.88 -10.58
N PHE A 151 30.51 0.46 -10.45
CA PHE A 151 29.73 1.35 -11.30
C PHE A 151 29.98 1.13 -12.80
N PRO A 152 31.24 1.09 -13.31
CA PRO A 152 31.50 0.78 -14.71
C PRO A 152 30.97 -0.60 -15.14
N GLN A 153 31.04 -1.59 -14.25
CA GLN A 153 30.56 -2.95 -14.51
C GLN A 153 29.03 -3.00 -14.60
N MET A 154 28.32 -2.32 -13.69
CA MET A 154 26.86 -2.21 -13.71
C MET A 154 26.39 -1.50 -14.97
N THR A 155 27.01 -0.38 -15.35
CA THR A 155 26.69 0.33 -16.60
C THR A 155 26.95 -0.54 -17.83
N GLN A 156 28.05 -1.28 -17.85
CA GLN A 156 28.34 -2.21 -18.94
C GLN A 156 27.32 -3.35 -19.01
N TRP A 157 26.90 -3.89 -17.87
CA TRP A 157 25.89 -4.93 -17.79
C TRP A 157 24.55 -4.42 -18.33
N LEU A 158 24.10 -3.23 -17.93
CA LEU A 158 22.88 -2.61 -18.43
C LEU A 158 22.92 -2.41 -19.95
N SER A 159 24.02 -1.87 -20.48
CA SER A 159 24.19 -1.71 -21.93
C SER A 159 24.12 -3.02 -22.70
N ARG A 160 24.54 -4.15 -22.10
CA ARG A 160 24.40 -5.48 -22.70
C ARG A 160 22.94 -5.94 -22.68
N GLN A 161 22.22 -5.76 -21.56
CA GLN A 161 20.79 -6.11 -21.47
C GLN A 161 19.96 -5.34 -22.50
N GLU A 162 20.18 -4.02 -22.63
CA GLU A 162 19.49 -3.19 -23.63
C GLU A 162 19.72 -3.65 -25.07
N LYS A 163 20.96 -4.05 -25.41
CA LYS A 163 21.31 -4.58 -26.73
C LYS A 163 20.63 -5.93 -27.00
N MET A 164 20.59 -6.81 -26.00
CA MET A 164 19.92 -8.11 -26.13
C MET A 164 18.40 -7.92 -26.32
N MET A 165 17.75 -7.10 -25.49
CA MET A 165 16.33 -6.78 -25.63
C MET A 165 16.01 -6.16 -27.00
N SER A 166 16.86 -5.24 -27.47
CA SER A 166 16.69 -4.63 -28.80
C SER A 166 16.80 -5.68 -29.91
N TYR A 167 17.79 -6.57 -29.84
CA TYR A 167 17.95 -7.65 -30.82
C TYR A 167 16.75 -8.59 -30.85
N GLU A 168 16.21 -8.95 -29.68
CA GLU A 168 15.00 -9.79 -29.59
C GLU A 168 13.76 -9.09 -30.15
N PHE A 169 13.62 -7.77 -29.95
CA PHE A 169 12.50 -7.00 -30.48
C PHE A 169 12.49 -6.89 -32.01
N TYR A 170 13.67 -6.78 -32.64
CA TYR A 170 13.81 -6.65 -34.09
C TYR A 170 13.89 -8.00 -34.84
N LYS A 171 13.78 -9.13 -34.15
CA LYS A 171 13.82 -10.48 -34.72
C LYS A 171 12.41 -10.96 -35.09
#